data_AF-A0A7S3REX6-F1
#
_entry.id   AF-A0A7S3REX6-F1
#
_cell.length_a   1.000
_cell.length_b   1.000
_cell.length_c   1.000
_cell.angle_alpha   90.00
_cell.angle_beta   90.00
_cell.angle_gamma   90.00
#
_symmetry.space_group_name_H-M   'P 1'
#
loop_
_entity.id
_entity.type
_entity.pdbx_description
1 polymer ?
#
loop_
_entity_poly.entity_id
_entity_poly.type
_entity_poly.pdbx_seq_one_letter_code
_entity_poly.pdbx_strand_id
1 'polypeptide(L)'
;MPPPVTEMWADETRLKEWYEGGAAYWATTEPTNDGVLGGFRVHEADIRDSRAFISPLLSSKPKRGLDVGAGIGRVTGGLLIELCEHVDLLEECVPFVEQARVQLAHAGDRVNFLCMKMQDFAPEAGLYDLIWIQWCL
;
A
#
# COMPACT_ATOMS: atom_id res chain seq x y z
N MET A 1 -17.73 -27.06 5.05
CA MET A 1 -16.30 -26.71 5.06
C MET A 1 -16.07 -25.66 3.99
N PRO A 2 -15.27 -24.61 4.24
CA PRO A 2 -14.81 -23.73 3.18
C PRO A 2 -14.01 -24.55 2.14
N PRO A 3 -14.03 -24.15 0.86
CA PRO A 3 -13.27 -24.84 -0.19
C PRO A 3 -11.75 -24.72 0.05
N PRO A 4 -10.92 -25.59 -0.56
CA PRO A 4 -9.48 -25.40 -0.62
C PRO A 4 -9.13 -24.01 -1.19
N VAL A 5 -8.04 -23.39 -0.73
CA VAL A 5 -7.60 -22.06 -1.20
C VAL A 5 -7.45 -22.00 -2.73
N THR A 6 -7.02 -23.10 -3.34
CA THR A 6 -6.87 -23.25 -4.80
C THR A 6 -8.21 -23.19 -5.56
N GLU A 7 -9.31 -23.46 -4.89
CA GLU A 7 -10.67 -23.47 -5.45
C GLU A 7 -11.53 -22.32 -4.90
N MET A 8 -11.01 -21.58 -3.91
CA MET A 8 -11.72 -20.49 -3.23
C MET A 8 -12.16 -19.39 -4.19
N TRP A 9 -11.41 -19.23 -5.28
CA TRP A 9 -11.58 -18.19 -6.30
C TRP A 9 -12.16 -18.71 -7.63
N ALA A 10 -12.50 -20.00 -7.71
CA ALA A 10 -13.07 -20.58 -8.94
C ALA A 10 -14.52 -20.13 -9.18
N ASP A 11 -15.18 -19.61 -8.15
CA ASP A 11 -16.52 -19.03 -8.22
C ASP A 11 -16.39 -17.50 -8.38
N GLU A 12 -16.72 -17.00 -9.57
CA GLU A 12 -16.67 -15.58 -9.90
C GLU A 12 -17.57 -14.72 -8.99
N THR A 13 -18.69 -15.27 -8.51
CA THR A 13 -19.60 -14.56 -7.61
C THR A 13 -18.94 -14.35 -6.26
N ARG A 14 -18.32 -15.40 -5.70
CA ARG A 14 -17.58 -15.29 -4.43
C ARG A 14 -16.37 -14.39 -4.54
N LEU A 15 -15.64 -14.47 -5.65
CA LEU A 15 -14.50 -13.59 -5.91
C LEU A 15 -14.94 -12.12 -5.89
N LYS A 16 -16.05 -11.83 -6.56
CA LYS A 16 -16.65 -10.49 -6.58
C LYS A 16 -17.08 -10.04 -5.18
N GLU A 17 -17.83 -10.87 -4.46
CA GLU A 17 -18.29 -10.56 -3.09
C GLU A 17 -17.12 -10.32 -2.12
N TRP A 18 -16.03 -11.07 -2.26
CA TRP A 18 -14.82 -10.89 -1.47
C TRP A 18 -14.20 -9.50 -1.66
N TYR A 19 -13.95 -9.11 -2.92
CA TYR A 19 -13.37 -7.80 -3.22
C TYR A 19 -14.31 -6.64 -2.87
N GLU A 20 -15.60 -6.77 -3.19
CA GLU A 20 -16.58 -5.73 -2.86
C GLU A 20 -16.75 -5.56 -1.35
N GLY A 21 -16.71 -6.66 -0.59
CA GLY A 21 -16.73 -6.62 0.87
C GLY A 21 -15.51 -5.91 1.46
N GLY A 22 -14.31 -6.19 0.93
CA GLY A 22 -13.08 -5.50 1.33
C GLY A 22 -13.13 -4.00 1.03
N ALA A 23 -13.52 -3.63 -0.19
CA ALA A 23 -13.65 -2.24 -0.61
C ALA A 23 -14.68 -1.48 0.26
N ALA A 24 -15.83 -2.11 0.56
CA ALA A 24 -16.86 -1.52 1.41
C ALA A 24 -16.37 -1.30 2.86
N TYR A 25 -15.61 -2.25 3.41
CA TYR A 25 -15.01 -2.11 4.74
C TYR A 25 -14.08 -0.88 4.80
N TRP A 26 -13.11 -0.80 3.87
CA TRP A 26 -12.14 0.29 3.87
C TRP A 26 -12.75 1.66 3.56
N ALA A 27 -13.79 1.72 2.73
CA ALA A 27 -14.52 2.95 2.44
C ALA A 27 -15.19 3.59 3.67
N THR A 28 -15.42 2.81 4.73
CA THR A 28 -16.01 3.29 5.99
C THR A 28 -14.99 3.44 7.12
N THR A 29 -13.75 3.03 6.89
CA THR A 29 -12.67 3.14 7.87
C THR A 29 -12.15 4.58 7.91
N GLU A 30 -11.87 5.07 9.11
CA GLU A 30 -11.36 6.43 9.28
C GLU A 30 -9.96 6.57 8.62
N PRO A 31 -9.70 7.62 7.84
CA PRO A 31 -8.42 7.82 7.16
C PRO A 31 -7.35 8.33 8.14
N THR A 32 -6.98 7.51 9.11
CA THR A 32 -5.98 7.80 10.14
C THR A 32 -5.04 6.61 10.32
N ASN A 33 -3.87 6.85 10.94
CA ASN A 33 -2.97 5.75 11.32
C ASN A 33 -3.68 4.72 12.19
N ASP A 34 -4.59 5.15 13.07
CA ASP A 34 -5.36 4.23 13.91
C ASP A 34 -6.33 3.38 13.08
N GLY A 35 -7.05 4.00 12.12
CA GLY A 35 -7.96 3.30 11.21
C GLY A 35 -7.25 2.26 10.34
N VAL A 36 -6.17 2.64 9.65
CA VAL A 36 -5.43 1.71 8.75
C VAL A 36 -4.64 0.64 9.51
N LEU A 37 -4.37 0.84 10.81
CA LEU A 37 -3.75 -0.14 11.68
C LEU A 37 -4.78 -0.90 12.54
N GLY A 38 -6.08 -0.70 12.35
CA GLY A 38 -7.12 -1.37 13.14
C GLY A 38 -7.00 -1.16 14.65
N GLY A 39 -6.55 0.03 15.09
CA GLY A 39 -6.35 0.36 16.51
C GLY A 39 -5.02 -0.08 17.12
N PHE A 40 -4.15 -0.75 16.35
CA PHE A 40 -2.84 -1.17 16.85
C PHE A 40 -1.83 -0.02 16.89
N ARG A 41 -1.26 0.25 18.07
CA ARG A 41 -0.24 1.29 18.28
C ARG A 41 1.17 0.81 17.91
N VAL A 42 1.35 0.37 16.67
CA VAL A 42 2.59 -0.27 16.19
C VAL A 42 3.36 0.54 15.16
N HIS A 43 2.85 1.69 14.72
CA HIS A 43 3.42 2.50 13.64
C HIS A 43 4.95 2.68 13.73
N GLU A 44 5.45 3.20 14.85
CA GLU A 44 6.87 3.52 15.02
C GLU A 44 7.76 2.26 14.97
N ALA A 45 7.33 1.19 15.65
CA ALA A 45 8.07 -0.07 15.67
C ALA A 45 8.09 -0.70 14.27
N ASP A 46 6.94 -0.70 13.58
CA ASP A 46 6.79 -1.21 12.23
C ASP A 46 7.70 -0.49 11.23
N ILE A 47 7.73 0.85 11.23
CA ILE A 47 8.59 1.64 10.34
C ILE A 47 10.07 1.41 10.66
N ARG A 48 10.44 1.45 11.94
CA ARG A 48 11.83 1.24 12.38
C ARG A 48 12.35 -0.13 11.96
N ASP A 49 11.57 -1.17 12.19
CA ASP A 49 11.99 -2.54 11.94
C ASP A 49 11.99 -2.83 10.43
N SER A 50 11.04 -2.26 9.68
CA SER A 50 11.05 -2.28 8.20
C SER A 50 12.30 -1.61 7.63
N ARG A 51 12.70 -0.46 8.18
CA ARG A 51 13.95 0.22 7.80
C ARG A 51 15.18 -0.65 8.08
N ALA A 52 15.26 -1.24 9.27
CA ALA A 52 16.36 -2.10 9.65
C ALA A 52 16.45 -3.35 8.75
N PHE A 53 15.30 -3.88 8.31
CA PHE A 53 15.22 -4.99 7.37
C PHE A 53 15.72 -4.62 5.97
N ILE A 54 15.24 -3.52 5.39
CA ILE A 54 15.50 -3.20 3.98
C ILE A 54 16.87 -2.54 3.76
N SER A 55 17.35 -1.73 4.71
CA SER A 55 18.60 -0.97 4.58
C SER A 55 19.82 -1.82 4.16
N PRO A 56 20.11 -2.99 4.75
CA PRO A 56 21.24 -3.82 4.34
C PRO A 56 21.07 -4.49 2.96
N LEU A 57 19.86 -4.54 2.40
CA LEU A 57 19.58 -5.14 1.10
C LEU A 57 19.78 -4.15 -0.06
N LEU A 58 19.82 -2.85 0.24
CA LEU A 58 19.99 -1.80 -0.76
C LEU A 58 21.48 -1.55 -1.02
N SER A 59 21.97 -1.94 -2.20
CA SER A 59 23.33 -1.62 -2.64
C SER A 59 23.49 -0.17 -3.11
N SER A 60 22.38 0.47 -3.48
CA SER A 60 22.28 1.86 -3.93
C SER A 60 20.87 2.37 -3.69
N LYS A 61 20.68 3.70 -3.75
CA LYS A 61 19.36 4.31 -3.60
C LYS A 61 18.43 3.89 -4.77
N PRO A 62 17.28 3.24 -4.51
CA PRO A 62 16.26 2.99 -5.53
C PRO A 62 15.82 4.29 -6.22
N LYS A 63 15.66 4.28 -7.54
CA LYS A 63 15.09 5.42 -8.26
C LYS A 63 13.59 5.45 -8.06
N ARG A 64 12.93 4.29 -8.19
CA ARG A 64 11.47 4.20 -8.09
C ARG A 64 11.01 3.10 -7.16
N GLY A 65 10.27 3.51 -6.13
CA GLY A 65 9.51 2.62 -5.25
C GLY A 65 8.03 2.54 -5.64
N LEU A 66 7.39 1.42 -5.32
CA LEU A 66 5.94 1.25 -5.34
C LEU A 66 5.45 0.84 -3.94
N ASP A 67 4.47 1.55 -3.40
CA ASP A 67 3.73 1.19 -2.18
C ASP A 67 2.37 0.62 -2.58
N VAL A 68 2.15 -0.68 -2.40
CA VAL A 68 0.92 -1.39 -2.83
C VAL A 68 -0.06 -1.54 -1.68
N GLY A 69 -1.30 -1.07 -1.86
CA GLY A 69 -2.29 -1.03 -0.78
C GLY A 69 -1.85 -0.02 0.30
N ALA A 70 -1.36 1.14 -0.16
CA ALA A 70 -0.63 2.07 0.68
C ALA A 70 -1.50 2.78 1.74
N GLY A 71 -2.82 2.67 1.62
CA GLY A 71 -3.78 3.39 2.45
C GLY A 71 -3.49 4.89 2.40
N ILE A 72 -3.35 5.48 3.59
CA ILE A 72 -3.07 6.92 3.74
C ILE A 72 -1.58 7.27 3.52
N GLY A 73 -0.76 6.34 3.04
CA GLY A 73 0.65 6.59 2.75
C GLY A 73 1.56 6.55 3.98
N ARG A 74 1.19 5.77 5.00
CA ARG A 74 1.98 5.60 6.24
C ARG A 74 3.39 5.07 5.96
N VAL A 75 3.49 4.03 5.13
CA VAL A 75 4.77 3.43 4.74
C VAL A 75 5.49 4.34 3.74
N THR A 76 4.77 4.87 2.74
CA THR A 76 5.31 5.89 1.83
C THR A 76 6.04 7.00 2.59
N GLY A 77 5.37 7.66 3.53
CA GLY A 77 5.91 8.79 4.30
C GLY A 77 6.96 8.41 5.35
N GLY A 78 6.76 7.32 6.08
CA GLY A 78 7.68 6.91 7.15
C GLY A 78 8.93 6.17 6.68
N LEU A 79 8.91 5.65 5.45
CA LEU A 79 9.97 4.77 4.94
C LEU A 79 10.36 5.09 3.50
N LEU A 80 9.45 4.96 2.54
CA LEU A 80 9.83 4.87 1.14
C LEU A 80 10.34 6.20 0.56
N ILE A 81 9.81 7.34 0.96
CA ILE A 81 10.29 8.65 0.47
C ILE A 81 11.71 9.00 0.92
N GLU A 82 12.23 8.31 1.94
CA GLU A 82 13.62 8.44 2.37
C GLU A 82 14.54 7.48 1.62
N LEU A 83 14.02 6.29 1.27
CA LEU A 83 14.77 5.27 0.56
C LEU A 83 14.82 5.49 -0.94
N CYS A 84 13.75 5.96 -1.58
CA CYS A 84 13.64 6.09 -3.03
C CYS A 84 13.81 7.54 -3.49
N GLU A 85 14.11 7.76 -4.78
CA GLU A 85 14.06 9.10 -5.40
C GLU A 85 12.60 9.52 -5.65
N HIS A 86 11.80 8.61 -6.22
CA HIS A 86 10.36 8.74 -6.44
C HIS A 86 9.60 7.53 -5.91
N VAL A 87 8.34 7.73 -5.52
CA VAL A 87 7.44 6.67 -5.04
C VAL A 87 6.11 6.78 -5.77
N ASP A 88 5.65 5.68 -6.37
CA ASP A 88 4.26 5.51 -6.75
C ASP A 88 3.50 4.91 -5.55
N LEU A 89 2.42 5.56 -5.15
CA LEU A 89 1.51 5.11 -4.10
C LEU A 89 0.26 4.54 -4.78
N LEU A 90 -0.01 3.25 -4.59
CA LEU A 90 -1.14 2.54 -5.18
C LEU A 90 -2.16 2.17 -4.10
N GLU A 91 -3.38 2.71 -4.21
CA GLU A 91 -4.47 2.50 -3.26
C GLU A 91 -5.83 2.63 -3.97
N GLU A 92 -6.82 1.80 -3.63
CA GLU A 92 -8.15 1.84 -4.26
C GLU A 92 -9.14 2.75 -3.51
N CYS A 93 -8.95 2.94 -2.21
CA CYS A 93 -9.84 3.71 -1.35
C CYS A 93 -9.61 5.22 -1.55
N VAL A 94 -10.53 5.87 -2.27
CA VAL A 94 -10.48 7.31 -2.58
C VAL A 94 -10.25 8.18 -1.33
N PRO A 95 -10.99 8.01 -0.20
CA PRO A 95 -10.71 8.76 1.03
C PRO A 95 -9.27 8.62 1.53
N PHE A 96 -8.67 7.43 1.39
CA PHE A 96 -7.29 7.19 1.80
C PHE A 96 -6.29 7.89 0.88
N VAL A 97 -6.49 7.83 -0.43
CA VAL A 97 -5.65 8.55 -1.40
C VAL A 97 -5.68 10.05 -1.14
N GLU A 98 -6.87 10.62 -0.91
CA GLU A 98 -7.00 12.06 -0.61
C GLU A 98 -6.30 12.43 0.71
N GLN A 99 -6.44 11.60 1.74
CA GLN A 99 -5.70 11.79 2.99
C GLN A 99 -4.18 11.69 2.76
N ALA A 100 -3.72 10.73 1.95
CA ALA A 100 -2.31 10.56 1.62
C ALA A 100 -1.75 11.81 0.93
N ARG A 101 -2.51 12.46 0.03
CA ARG A 101 -2.12 13.73 -0.60
C ARG A 101 -1.88 14.82 0.43
N VAL A 102 -2.73 14.91 1.45
CA VAL A 102 -2.56 15.88 2.53
C VAL A 102 -1.33 15.56 3.37
N GLN A 103 -1.17 14.31 3.80
CA GLN A 103 -0.05 13.89 4.67
C GLN A 103 1.30 14.02 3.97
N LEU A 104 1.35 13.71 2.67
CA LEU A 104 2.57 13.68 1.86
C LEU A 104 2.75 14.95 1.02
N ALA A 105 2.00 16.02 1.28
CA ALA A 105 2.11 17.28 0.53
C ALA A 105 3.54 17.86 0.52
N HIS A 106 4.29 17.63 1.60
CA HIS A 106 5.69 18.02 1.74
C HIS A 106 6.66 17.25 0.82
N ALA A 107 6.23 16.11 0.27
CA ALA A 107 7.04 15.30 -0.64
C ALA A 107 7.08 15.88 -2.06
N GLY A 108 6.15 16.78 -2.41
CA GLY A 108 6.08 17.42 -3.72
C GLY A 108 5.81 16.41 -4.83
N ASP A 109 6.57 16.50 -5.92
CA ASP A 109 6.51 15.62 -7.10
C ASP A 109 7.23 14.28 -6.89
N ARG A 110 7.81 14.04 -5.71
CA ARG A 110 8.42 12.74 -5.38
C ARG A 110 7.40 11.63 -5.19
N VAL A 111 6.14 11.96 -4.93
CA VAL A 111 5.07 10.98 -4.76
C VAL A 111 4.03 11.15 -5.85
N ASN A 112 3.82 10.09 -6.62
CA ASN A 112 2.71 9.98 -7.56
C ASN A 112 1.65 9.05 -6.97
N PHE A 113 0.38 9.38 -7.18
CA PHE A 113 -0.74 8.74 -6.49
C PHE A 113 -1.65 8.07 -7.51
N LEU A 114 -1.67 6.74 -7.46
CA LEU A 114 -2.41 5.85 -8.33
C LEU A 114 -3.66 5.36 -7.58
N CYS A 115 -4.80 5.98 -7.88
CA CYS A 115 -6.09 5.59 -7.30
C CYS A 115 -6.71 4.46 -8.13
N MET A 116 -6.31 3.22 -7.87
CA MET A 116 -6.82 2.04 -8.57
C MET A 116 -6.57 0.75 -7.78
N LYS A 117 -7.29 -0.30 -8.17
CA LYS A 117 -7.20 -1.64 -7.60
C LYS A 117 -5.90 -2.32 -7.97
N MET A 118 -5.26 -2.99 -7.02
CA MET A 118 -4.00 -3.68 -7.29
C MET A 118 -4.16 -4.87 -8.25
N GLN A 119 -5.32 -5.53 -8.27
CA GLN A 119 -5.63 -6.59 -9.23
C GLN A 119 -5.81 -6.08 -10.67
N ASP A 120 -6.06 -4.79 -10.85
CA ASP A 120 -6.18 -4.14 -12.15
C ASP A 120 -4.88 -3.41 -12.54
N PHE A 121 -3.88 -3.40 -11.66
CA PHE A 121 -2.61 -2.69 -11.87
C PHE A 121 -1.60 -3.55 -12.62
N ALA A 122 -1.16 -3.06 -13.78
CA ALA A 122 -0.19 -3.73 -14.64
C ALA A 122 0.98 -2.79 -14.97
N PRO A 123 2.04 -2.74 -14.13
CA PRO A 123 3.19 -1.88 -14.38
C PRO A 123 4.07 -2.42 -15.49
N GLU A 124 4.80 -1.53 -16.16
CA GLU A 124 5.82 -1.92 -17.13
C GLU A 124 6.93 -2.75 -16.46
N ALA A 125 7.47 -3.73 -17.18
CA ALA A 125 8.55 -4.56 -16.66
C ALA A 125 9.81 -3.72 -16.41
N GLY A 126 10.43 -3.90 -15.22
CA GLY A 126 11.64 -3.18 -14.83
C GLY A 126 11.42 -1.73 -14.38
N LEU A 127 10.17 -1.32 -14.19
CA LEU A 127 9.81 0.05 -13.83
C LEU A 127 10.14 0.43 -12.38
N TYR A 128 10.09 -0.53 -11.47
CA TYR A 128 10.32 -0.34 -10.04
C TYR A 128 11.57 -1.09 -9.60
N ASP A 129 12.43 -0.38 -8.85
CA ASP A 129 13.59 -0.96 -8.18
C ASP A 129 13.19 -1.61 -6.84
N LEU A 130 12.12 -1.11 -6.23
CA LEU A 130 11.58 -1.59 -4.96
C LEU A 130 10.05 -1.64 -5.02
N ILE A 131 9.46 -2.78 -4.68
CA ILE A 131 8.02 -2.94 -4.53
C ILE A 131 7.75 -3.34 -3.08
N TRP A 132 6.96 -2.53 -2.37
CA TRP A 132 6.56 -2.76 -0.99
C TRP A 132 5.09 -3.18 -0.94
N ILE A 133 4.82 -4.31 -0.31
CA ILE A 133 3.48 -4.91 -0.20
C ILE A 133 3.29 -5.26 1.28
N GLN A 134 2.45 -4.52 1.99
CA GLN A 134 2.28 -4.66 3.43
C GLN A 134 0.81 -4.55 3.83
N TRP A 135 0.31 -5.59 4.52
CA TRP A 135 -1.05 -5.63 5.08
C TRP A 135 -2.17 -5.32 4.07
N CYS A 136 -2.01 -5.82 2.85
CA CYS A 136 -3.05 -5.83 1.81
C CYS A 136 -3.34 -7.27 1.35
N LEU A 137 -4.52 -7.48 0.77
CA LEU A 137 -5.05 -8.78 0.34
C LEU A 137 -5.76 -8.66 -1.01
#